data_AF-A0A532AJE1-F1
#
_entry.id   AF-A0A532AJE1-F1
#
_cell.length_a   1.000
_cell.length_b   1.000
_cell.length_c   1.000
_cell.angle_alpha   90.00
_cell.angle_beta   90.00
_cell.angle_gamma   90.00
#
_symmetry.space_group_name_H-M   'P 1'
#
loop_
_entity.id
_entity.type
_entity.pdbx_description
1 polymer ?
#
loop_
_entity_poly.entity_id
_entity_poly.type
_entity_poly.pdbx_seq_one_letter_code
_entity_poly.pdbx_strand_id
1 'polypeptide(L)' 'MDDGRISRHGSGARLWLAGGWLLLALLAAIFAPLVAPQDPLAQDLMFERLPPFWMSGSEPGF' A
#
# COMPACT_ATOMS: atom_id res chain seq x y z
N MET A 1 -5.79 42.34 -20.41
CA MET A 1 -4.64 41.51 -20.02
C MET A 1 -4.84 41.25 -18.55
N ASP A 2 -5.47 40.12 -18.22
CA ASP A 2 -5.88 39.84 -16.86
C ASP A 2 -4.82 38.95 -16.21
N ASP A 3 -4.02 39.55 -15.33
CA ASP A 3 -2.97 38.88 -14.59
C ASP A 3 -3.60 37.90 -13.58
N GLY A 4 -3.37 36.61 -13.83
CA GLY A 4 -3.76 35.51 -12.94
C GLY A 4 -3.09 35.64 -11.58
N ARG A 5 -3.80 36.21 -10.62
CA ARG A 5 -3.37 36.25 -9.22
C ARG A 5 -3.39 34.82 -8.66
N ILE A 6 -2.23 34.18 -8.66
CA ILE A 6 -2.00 32.93 -7.93
C ILE A 6 -2.15 33.27 -6.44
N SER A 7 -3.33 32.99 -5.90
CA SER A 7 -3.59 33.08 -4.48
C SER A 7 -2.62 32.14 -3.77
N ARG A 8 -1.61 32.68 -3.08
CA ARG A 8 -0.80 31.91 -2.12
C ARG A 8 -1.68 31.61 -0.92
N HIS A 9 -2.57 30.63 -1.07
CA HIS A 9 -3.29 30.08 0.06
C HIS A 9 -2.22 29.41 0.93
N GLY A 10 -1.86 30.06 2.05
CA GLY A 10 -0.93 29.51 3.02
C GLY A 10 -1.28 28.05 3.26
N SER A 11 -0.28 27.18 3.25
CA SER A 11 -0.43 25.74 3.35
C SER A 11 -1.31 25.41 4.56
N GLY A 12 -2.60 25.23 4.29
CA GLY A 12 -3.61 25.11 5.34
C GLY A 12 -3.39 23.81 6.11
N ALA A 13 -3.94 23.71 7.32
CA ALA A 13 -3.88 22.49 8.13
C ALA A 13 -4.26 21.23 7.32
N ARG A 14 -5.20 21.35 6.37
CA ARG A 14 -5.58 20.27 5.44
C ARG A 14 -4.45 19.81 4.52
N LEU A 15 -3.64 20.74 3.98
CA LEU A 15 -2.50 20.38 3.11
C LEU A 15 -1.40 19.69 3.92
N TRP A 16 -1.13 20.17 5.14
CA TRP A 16 -0.18 19.52 6.04
C TRP A 16 -0.64 18.13 6.48
N LEU A 17 -1.93 17.95 6.77
CA LEU A 17 -2.49 16.63 7.10
C LEU A 17 -2.38 15.66 5.92
N ALA A 18 -2.77 16.09 4.71
CA ALA A 18 -2.66 15.26 3.52
C ALA A 18 -1.19 14.92 3.19
N GLY A 19 -0.30 15.91 3.21
CA GLY A 19 1.13 15.72 2.97
C GLY A 19 1.78 14.84 4.03
N GLY A 20 1.41 15.00 5.31
CA GLY A 20 1.88 14.18 6.41
C GLY A 20 1.45 12.72 6.27
N TRP A 21 0.19 12.48 5.85
CA TRP A 21 -0.29 11.12 5.59
C TRP A 21 0.45 10.44 4.44
N LEU A 22 0.68 11.17 3.34
CA LEU A 22 1.47 10.68 2.22
C LEU A 22 2.92 10.39 2.62
N LEU A 23 3.53 11.27 3.42
CA LEU A 23 4.89 11.07 3.93
C LEU A 23 4.96 9.85 4.84
N LEU A 24 3.98 9.64 5.72
CA LEU A 24 3.91 8.46 6.57
C LEU A 24 3.82 7.17 5.75
N ALA A 25 2.95 7.14 4.74
CA ALA A 25 2.81 6.01 3.84
C ALA A 25 4.12 5.74 3.05
N LEU A 26 4.79 6.79 2.60
CA LEU A 26 6.08 6.68 1.91
C LEU A 26 7.16 6.08 2.83
N LEU A 27 7.25 6.56 4.07
CA LEU A 27 8.19 6.01 5.05
C LEU A 27 7.86 4.54 5.35
N ALA A 28 6.59 4.19 5.54
CA ALA A 28 6.17 2.81 5.73
C ALA A 28 6.54 1.92 4.54
N ALA A 29 6.47 2.43 3.31
CA ALA A 29 6.88 1.69 2.11
C ALA A 29 8.41 1.50 2.05
N ILE A 30 9.20 2.53 2.36
CA ILE A 30 10.66 2.43 2.40
C ILE A 30 11.12 1.45 3.49
N PHE A 31 10.47 1.51 4.65
CA PHE A 31 10.74 0.64 5.79
C PHE A 31 9.82 -0.59 5.82
N ALA A 32 9.25 -0.99 4.68
CA ALA A 32 8.33 -2.13 4.61
C ALA A 32 8.89 -3.41 5.24
N PRO A 33 10.18 -3.79 5.07
CA PRO A 33 10.73 -4.98 5.70
C PRO A 33 10.73 -4.95 7.25
N LEU A 34 10.73 -3.77 7.86
CA LEU A 34 10.65 -3.61 9.32
C LEU A 34 9.20 -3.66 9.81
N VAL A 35 8.25 -3.24 8.98
CA VAL A 35 6.82 -3.20 9.30
C VAL A 35 6.16 -4.56 9.04
N ALA A 36 6.52 -5.22 7.94
CA ALA A 36 6.08 -6.54 7.52
C ALA A 36 7.32 -7.39 7.19
N PRO A 37 7.86 -8.14 8.17
CA PRO A 37 9.05 -8.96 7.95
C PRO A 37 8.82 -10.14 6.98
N GLN A 38 7.57 -10.55 6.81
CA GLN A 38 7.19 -11.63 5.90
C GLN A 38 6.88 -11.07 4.52
N ASP A 39 7.37 -11.73 3.48
CA ASP A 39 7.11 -11.34 2.10
C ASP A 39 5.63 -11.61 1.75
N PRO A 40 4.80 -10.58 1.53
CA PRO A 40 3.41 -10.78 1.18
C PRO A 40 3.22 -11.45 -0.19
N LEU A 41 4.20 -11.36 -1.09
CA LEU A 41 4.17 -12.02 -2.40
C LEU A 41 4.67 -13.46 -2.34
N ALA A 42 5.24 -13.90 -1.21
CA ALA A 42 5.56 -15.31 -1.01
C ALA A 42 4.30 -16.17 -0.85
N GLN A 43 3.15 -15.56 -0.52
CA GLN A 43 1.86 -16.23 -0.56
C GLN A 43 1.29 -16.19 -1.98
N ASP A 44 1.22 -17.34 -2.66
CA ASP A 44 0.55 -17.44 -3.96
C ASP A 44 -0.99 -17.37 -3.79
N LEU A 45 -1.59 -16.31 -4.32
CA LEU A 45 -3.04 -16.07 -4.27
C LEU A 45 -3.83 -17.14 -5.04
N MET A 46 -3.18 -17.92 -5.92
CA MET A 46 -3.82 -19.02 -6.63
C MET A 46 -4.12 -20.21 -5.73
N PHE A 47 -3.52 -20.32 -4.54
CA PHE A 47 -3.89 -21.34 -3.56
C PHE A 47 -5.36 -21.27 -3.14
N GLU A 48 -5.96 -20.08 -3.15
CA GLU A 48 -7.40 -19.91 -2.84
C GLU A 48 -8.32 -20.60 -3.86
N ARG A 49 -7.81 -20.88 -5.06
CA ARG A 49 -8.56 -21.51 -6.15
C ARG A 49 -8.35 -23.02 -6.20
N LEU A 50 -7.41 -23.56 -5.42
CA LEU A 50 -7.15 -24.98 -5.41
C LEU A 50 -8.24 -25.72 -4.62
N PRO A 51 -8.57 -26.95 -5.04
CA PRO A 51 -9.49 -27.79 -4.29
C PRO A 51 -8.90 -28.13 -2.92
N PRO A 52 -9.76 -28.39 -1.92
CA PRO A 52 -9.32 -28.75 -0.57
C PRO A 52 -8.50 -30.05 -0.57
N PHE A 53 -7.71 -30.26 0.50
CA PHE A 53 -6.68 -31.33 0.57
C PHE A 53 -7.19 -32.76 0.35
N TRP A 54 -8.50 -33.00 0.45
CA TRP A 54 -9.13 -34.31 0.29
C TRP A 54 -9.66 -34.57 -1.13
N MET A 55 -9.49 -33.66 -2.08
CA MET A 55 -10.02 -33.76 -3.46
C MET A 55 -8.88 -33.83 -4.49
N SER A 56 -9.10 -34.43 -5.66
CA SER A 56 -8.04 -34.48 -6.69
C SER A 56 -7.67 -33.09 -7.20
N GLY A 57 -6.37 -32.80 -7.32
CA GLY A 57 -5.85 -31.51 -7.81
C GLY A 57 -5.41 -30.54 -6.71
N SER A 58 -5.36 -30.98 -5.46
CA SER A 58 -4.73 -30.22 -4.37
C SER A 58 -3.21 -30.25 -4.49
N GLU A 59 -2.55 -29.12 -4.24
CA GLU A 59 -1.08 -29.03 -4.22
C GLU A 59 -0.56 -29.34 -2.79
N PRO A 60 0.40 -30.27 -2.61
CA PRO A 60 1.04 -30.52 -1.33
C PRO A 60 2.08 -29.44 -1.03
N GLY A 61 1.92 -28.70 0.07
CA GLY A 61 2.89 -27.63 0.39
C GLY A 61 2.47 -26.62 1.45
N PHE A 62 1.25 -26.74 1.99
CA PHE A 62 0.82 -26.09 3.22
C PHE A 62 0.28 -27.15 4.18
#